data_AF-C6Q2X0-F1
#
_entry.id   AF-C6Q2X0-F1
#
_cell.length_a   1.000
_cell.length_b   1.000
_cell.length_c   1.000
_cell.angle_alpha   90.00
_cell.angle_beta   90.00
_cell.angle_gamma   90.00
#
_symmetry.space_group_name_H-M   'P 1'
#
loop_
_entity.id
_entity.type
_entity.pdbx_description
1 polymer ?
#
loop_
_entity_poly.entity_id
_entity_poly.type
_entity_poly.pdbx_seq_one_letter_code
_entity_poly.pdbx_strand_id
1 'polypeptide(L)' 'LFVALLIFVLGASLGGPTGYAMNPARDLSPRIAHAVLPIAGKGDSDWSYAWVPVFGPIVGAIAGALLFVAVF' A
#
# COMPACT_ATOMS: atom_id res chain seq x y z
N LEU A 1 -14.44 0.61 13.69
CA LEU A 1 -14.69 -0.83 13.39
C LEU A 1 -14.97 -1.07 11.91
N PHE A 2 -15.99 -0.43 11.31
CA PHE A 2 -16.36 -0.67 9.91
C PHE A 2 -15.24 -0.43 8.89
N VAL A 3 -14.49 0.66 9.01
CA VAL A 3 -13.32 0.93 8.14
C VAL A 3 -12.25 -0.16 8.28
N ALA A 4 -11.99 -0.63 9.49
CA ALA A 4 -11.01 -1.69 9.72
C ALA A 4 -11.46 -3.04 9.14
N LEU A 5 -12.76 -3.38 9.25
CA LEU A 5 -13.33 -4.57 8.62
C LEU A 5 -13.29 -4.49 7.10
N LEU A 6 -13.51 -3.31 6.52
CA LEU A 6 -13.34 -3.09 5.09
C LEU A 6 -11.89 -3.37 4.64
N ILE A 7 -10.90 -2.80 5.35
CA ILE A 7 -9.48 -3.05 5.07
C ILE A 7 -9.16 -4.54 5.22
N PHE A 8 -9.69 -5.20 6.26
CA PHE A 8 -9.50 -6.63 6.48
C PHE A 8 -10.03 -7.47 5.30
N VAL A 9 -11.26 -7.22 4.85
CA VAL A 9 -11.85 -7.95 3.71
C VAL A 9 -11.08 -7.70 2.42
N LEU A 10 -10.64 -6.46 2.17
CA LEU A 10 -9.80 -6.12 1.02
C LEU A 10 -8.45 -6.88 1.08
N GLY A 11 -7.80 -6.91 2.25
CA GLY A 11 -6.55 -7.65 2.45
C GLY A 11 -6.74 -9.17 2.28
N ALA A 12 -7.81 -9.73 2.84
CA ALA A 12 -8.11 -11.16 2.76
C ALA A 12 -8.47 -11.63 1.34
N SER A 13 -9.12 -10.79 0.54
CA SER A 13 -9.60 -11.14 -0.80
C SER A 13 -8.68 -10.70 -1.96
N LEU A 14 -7.98 -9.57 -1.80
CA LEU A 14 -7.18 -8.95 -2.87
C LEU A 14 -5.70 -8.76 -2.48
N GLY A 15 -5.29 -9.22 -1.29
CA GLY A 15 -3.93 -9.04 -0.79
C GLY A 15 -2.86 -9.88 -1.47
N GLY A 16 -3.20 -10.99 -2.13
CA GLY A 16 -2.22 -11.94 -2.66
C GLY A 16 -1.16 -11.35 -3.60
N PRO A 17 -1.55 -10.63 -4.68
CA PRO A 17 -0.58 -10.14 -5.67
C PRO A 17 0.37 -9.04 -5.20
N THR A 18 -0.04 -8.20 -4.22
CA THR A 18 0.70 -6.98 -3.85
C THR A 18 0.83 -6.72 -2.35
N GLY A 19 0.34 -7.63 -1.51
CA GLY A 19 0.37 -7.46 -0.04
C GLY A 19 -0.54 -6.35 0.48
N TYR A 20 -1.56 -5.95 -0.29
CA TYR A 20 -2.49 -4.85 0.01
C TYR A 20 -1.77 -3.60 0.55
N ALA A 21 -0.80 -3.08 -0.22
CA ALA A 21 -0.03 -1.91 0.19
C ALA A 21 -0.93 -0.70 0.52
N MET A 22 -1.86 -0.36 -0.40
CA MET A 22 -3.01 0.59 -0.31
C MET A 22 -2.83 1.95 0.40
N ASN A 23 -1.65 2.24 0.94
CA ASN A 23 -1.28 3.42 1.67
C ASN A 23 0.23 3.65 1.47
N PRO A 24 0.63 4.78 0.86
CA PRO A 24 2.03 5.09 0.60
C PRO A 24 2.91 5.08 1.85
N ALA A 25 2.42 5.61 2.97
CA ALA A 25 3.18 5.64 4.22
C ALA A 25 3.39 4.24 4.79
N ARG A 26 2.39 3.35 4.66
CA ARG A 26 2.45 1.96 5.14
C ARG A 26 3.51 1.13 4.42
N ASP A 27 3.86 1.47 3.18
CA ASP A 27 4.88 0.77 2.40
C ASP A 27 6.24 1.49 2.41
N LEU A 28 6.26 2.81 2.17
CA LEU A 28 7.50 3.55 2.02
C LEU A 28 8.27 3.71 3.34
N SER A 29 7.57 3.92 4.47
CA SER A 29 8.26 4.15 5.75
C SER A 29 9.00 2.90 6.24
N PRO A 30 8.43 1.68 6.22
CA PRO A 30 9.19 0.48 6.56
C PRO A 30 10.31 0.18 5.56
N ARG A 31 10.12 0.53 4.27
CA ARG A 31 11.15 0.36 3.24
C ARG A 31 12.37 1.25 3.46
N ILE A 32 12.15 2.53 3.80
CA ILE A 32 13.24 3.45 4.17
C ILE A 32 13.95 2.94 5.43
N ALA A 33 13.21 2.49 6.44
CA ALA A 33 13.80 1.92 7.64
C ALA A 33 14.65 0.68 7.32
N HIS A 34 14.15 -0.23 6.48
CA HIS A 34 14.90 -1.40 6.01
C HIS A 34 16.19 -1.01 5.25
N ALA A 35 16.15 0.04 4.44
CA ALA A 35 17.31 0.51 3.69
C ALA A 35 18.39 1.12 4.61
N VAL A 36 17.99 1.93 5.60
CA VAL A 36 18.92 2.68 6.46
C VAL A 36 19.45 1.84 7.62
N LEU A 37 18.62 0.99 8.23
CA LEU A 37 19.02 0.27 9.44
C LEU A 37 20.03 -0.84 9.14
N PRO A 38 21.03 -1.06 10.02
CA PRO A 38 21.97 -2.17 9.90
C PRO A 38 21.29 -3.47 10.35
N ILE A 39 20.71 -4.19 9.40
CA ILE A 39 20.04 -5.48 9.62
C ILE A 39 20.96 -6.59 9.07
N ALA A 40 21.38 -7.51 9.92
CA ALA A 40 22.25 -8.63 9.53
C ALA A 40 21.53 -9.53 8.53
N GLY A 41 22.19 -9.86 7.41
CA GLY A 41 21.63 -10.72 6.36
C GLY A 41 20.47 -10.10 5.56
N LYS A 42 20.29 -8.77 5.59
CA LYS A 42 19.22 -8.12 4.83
C LYS A 42 19.41 -8.25 3.32
N GLY A 43 18.30 -8.46 2.61
CA GLY A 43 18.25 -8.45 1.14
C GLY A 43 18.15 -7.04 0.57
N ASP A 44 17.83 -6.96 -0.72
CA ASP A 44 17.51 -5.68 -1.37
C ASP A 44 16.18 -5.09 -0.85
N SER A 45 16.06 -3.76 -0.88
CA SER A 45 14.84 -3.05 -0.46
C SER A 45 13.82 -2.89 -1.59
N ASP A 46 14.04 -3.52 -2.75
CA ASP A 46 13.11 -3.59 -3.87
C ASP A 46 12.64 -2.20 -4.35
N TRP A 47 13.61 -1.32 -4.58
CA TRP A 47 13.35 0.08 -4.95
C TRP A 47 12.72 0.23 -6.34
N SER A 48 12.92 -0.74 -7.24
CA SER A 48 12.30 -0.77 -8.57
C SER A 48 10.78 -0.88 -8.49
N TYR A 49 10.24 -1.55 -7.46
CA TYR A 49 8.80 -1.66 -7.21
C TYR A 49 8.25 -0.53 -6.33
N ALA A 50 9.09 0.17 -5.56
CA ALA A 50 8.68 1.11 -4.51
C ALA A 50 7.75 2.26 -4.95
N TRP A 51 7.74 2.63 -6.24
CA TRP A 51 6.84 3.66 -6.75
C TRP A 51 5.39 3.16 -6.91
N VAL A 52 5.18 1.86 -7.14
CA VAL A 52 3.86 1.25 -7.31
C VAL A 52 2.99 1.39 -6.06
N PRO A 53 3.42 1.02 -4.84
CA PRO A 53 2.63 1.20 -3.62
C PRO A 53 2.54 2.67 -3.17
N VAL A 54 3.18 3.61 -3.87
CA VAL A 54 3.02 5.06 -3.65
C VAL A 54 1.99 5.62 -4.62
N PHE A 55 2.23 5.51 -5.93
CA PHE A 55 1.34 6.09 -6.95
C PHE A 55 0.04 5.32 -7.12
N GLY A 56 0.07 3.99 -7.07
CA GLY A 56 -1.11 3.14 -7.25
C GLY A 56 -2.23 3.50 -6.26
N PRO A 57 -1.94 3.54 -4.93
CA PRO A 57 -2.94 3.93 -3.95
C PRO A 57 -3.45 5.37 -4.09
N ILE A 58 -2.60 6.34 -4.45
CA ILE A 58 -3.02 7.73 -4.65
C ILE A 58 -4.02 7.82 -5.81
N VAL A 59 -3.68 7.22 -6.95
CA VAL A 59 -4.57 7.21 -8.12
C VAL A 59 -5.87 6.47 -7.80
N GLY A 60 -5.79 5.30 -7.15
CA GLY A 60 -6.96 4.53 -6.76
C GLY A 60 -7.88 5.28 -5.79
N ALA A 61 -7.32 5.98 -4.81
CA ALA A 61 -8.09 6.78 -3.84
C ALA A 61 -8.81 7.95 -4.52
N ILE A 62 -8.13 8.67 -5.41
CA ILE A 62 -8.74 9.77 -6.19
C ILE A 62 -9.87 9.22 -7.07
N ALA A 63 -9.60 8.14 -7.82
CA ALA A 63 -10.60 7.54 -8.69
C ALA A 63 -11.82 7.03 -7.91
N GLY A 64 -11.61 6.39 -6.76
CA GLY A 64 -12.69 5.93 -5.88
C GLY A 64 -13.52 7.07 -5.32
N ALA A 65 -12.88 8.17 -4.90
CA ALA A 65 -13.57 9.36 -4.40
C ALA A 65 -14.42 10.03 -5.51
N LEU A 66 -13.85 10.18 -6.71
CA LEU A 66 -14.58 10.73 -7.86
C LEU A 66 -15.76 9.84 -8.28
N LEU A 67 -15.57 8.53 -8.28
CA LEU A 67 -16.63 7.57 -8.58
C LEU A 67 -17.78 7.67 -7.55
N PHE A 68 -17.45 7.80 -6.27
CA PHE A 68 -18.46 7.97 -5.22
C PHE A 68 -19.32 9.21 -5.47
N VAL A 69 -18.68 10.36 -5.73
CA VAL A 69 -19.38 11.63 -6.01
C VAL A 69 -20.18 11.59 -7.31
N ALA A 70 -19.76 10.80 -8.31
CA ALA A 70 -20.47 10.70 -9.58
C ALA A 70 -21.72 9.81 -9.52
N VAL A 71 -21.75 8.83 -8.61
CA VAL A 71 -22.80 7.79 -8.53
C VAL A 71 -23.83 8.08 -7.44
N PHE A 72 -23.45 8.77 -6.37
CA PHE A 72 -24.27 9.04 -5.20
C PHE A 72 -24.36 10.54 -4.93
#